data_AF-A0A969U8E3-F1
#
_entry.id   AF-A0A969U8E3-F1
#
_cell.length_a   1.000
_cell.length_b   1.000
_cell.length_c   1.000
_cell.angle_alpha   90.00
_cell.angle_beta   90.00
_cell.angle_gamma   90.00
#
_symmetry.space_group_name_H-M   'P 1'
#
loop_
_entity.id
_entity.type
_entity.pdbx_description
1 polymer ?
#
loop_
_entity_poly.entity_id
_entity_poly.type
_entity_poly.pdbx_seq_one_letter_code
_entity_poly.pdbx_strand_id
1 'polypeptide(L)' 'MQEDTLILLASDGLTDNQLLENYWLTNVAPLLSVNANLQQGVDRLIDFANEYNGHDNITAIVVRAKMG' A
#
# COMPACT_ATOMS: atom_id res chain seq x y z
N MET A 1 -11.45 21.00 6.52
CA MET A 1 -10.66 20.61 5.33
C MET A 1 -11.16 19.25 4.88
N GLN A 2 -10.90 18.87 3.65
CA GLN A 2 -11.20 17.53 3.15
C GLN A 2 -9.88 16.89 2.76
N GLU A 3 -9.72 15.62 3.10
CA GLU A 3 -8.47 14.89 2.97
C GLU A 3 -8.76 13.59 2.21
N ASP A 4 -8.09 13.41 1.08
CA ASP A 4 -8.16 12.16 0.33
C ASP A 4 -7.66 11.03 1.22
N THR A 5 -8.47 9.99 1.36
CA THR A 5 -8.25 8.89 2.32
C THR A 5 -7.94 7.60 1.56
N LEU A 6 -6.92 6.87 2.00
CA LEU A 6 -6.58 5.56 1.45
C LEU A 6 -6.74 4.48 2.52
N ILE A 7 -7.54 3.47 2.20
CA ILE A 7 -7.76 2.28 3.01
C ILE A 7 -7.01 1.14 2.32
N LEU A 8 -6.05 0.55 3.03
CA LEU A 8 -5.32 -0.65 2.61
C LEU A 8 -5.73 -1.80 3.54
N LEU A 9 -6.29 -2.86 2.95
CA LEU A 9 -6.47 -4.15 3.60
C LEU A 9 -5.38 -5.08 3.05
N ALA A 10 -4.67 -5.77 3.94
CA ALA A 10 -3.48 -6.55 3.62
C ALA A 10 -3.49 -7.89 4.38
N SER A 11 -2.88 -8.92 3.80
CA SER A 11 -2.50 -10.13 4.54
C SER A 11 -1.22 -9.90 5.37
N ASP A 12 -1.02 -10.78 6.35
CA ASP A 12 0.21 -10.97 7.12
C ASP A 12 1.48 -10.80 6.27
N GLY A 13 1.60 -11.52 5.15
CA GLY A 13 2.78 -11.44 4.27
C GLY A 13 3.17 -10.03 3.76
N LEU A 14 2.23 -9.07 3.74
CA LEU A 14 2.49 -7.66 3.39
C LEU A 14 2.68 -6.75 4.62
N THR A 15 2.11 -7.10 5.78
CA THR A 15 2.27 -6.34 7.04
C THR A 15 3.47 -6.81 7.88
N ASP A 16 4.02 -7.98 7.57
CA ASP A 16 5.12 -8.60 8.31
C ASP A 16 6.35 -7.70 8.42
N ASN A 17 7.10 -7.89 9.51
CA ASN A 17 8.26 -7.06 9.87
C ASN A 17 7.99 -5.54 9.99
N GLN A 18 6.72 -5.15 10.18
CA GLN A 18 6.27 -3.74 10.24
C GLN A 18 6.65 -2.97 8.97
N LEU A 19 6.60 -3.65 7.82
CA LEU A 19 7.10 -3.14 6.55
C LEU A 19 6.37 -1.88 6.10
N LEU A 20 5.04 -1.85 6.29
CA LEU A 20 4.23 -0.69 5.92
C LEU A 20 4.47 0.48 6.88
N GLU A 21 4.53 0.23 8.19
CA GLU A 21 4.77 1.25 9.22
C GLU A 21 6.14 1.93 9.05
N ASN A 22 7.17 1.16 8.66
CA ASN A 22 8.52 1.68 8.43
C ASN A 22 8.67 2.43 7.09
N TYR A 23 7.91 2.06 6.05
CA TYR A 23 8.10 2.56 4.68
C TYR A 23 6.84 3.20 4.05
N TRP A 24 5.82 3.57 4.84
CA TRP A 24 4.57 4.14 4.32
C TRP A 24 4.81 5.41 3.50
N LEU A 25 5.75 6.27 3.90
CA LEU A 25 6.00 7.55 3.23
C LEU A 25 6.55 7.38 1.80
N THR A 26 7.28 6.30 1.53
CA THR A 26 7.84 6.00 0.20
C THR A 26 6.93 5.14 -0.65
N ASN A 27 6.17 4.22 -0.05
CA ASN A 27 5.43 3.20 -0.79
C ASN A 27 3.90 3.35 -0.75
N VAL A 28 3.33 3.90 0.33
CA VAL A 28 1.87 4.04 0.52
C VAL A 28 1.39 5.48 0.28
N ALA A 29 2.10 6.48 0.81
CA ALA A 29 1.73 7.89 0.68
C ALA A 29 1.62 8.39 -0.78
N PRO A 30 2.46 7.94 -1.75
CA PRO A 30 2.26 8.32 -3.15
C PRO A 30 0.91 7.91 -3.73
N LEU A 31 0.28 6.87 -3.17
CA LEU A 31 -1.00 6.33 -3.64
C LEU A 31 -2.19 7.21 -3.26
N LEU A 32 -2.05 8.09 -2.25
CA LEU A 32 -3.04 9.12 -1.92
C LEU A 32 -3.25 10.10 -3.08
N SER A 33 -2.21 10.37 -3.88
CA SER A 33 -2.29 11.31 -5.00
C SER A 33 -3.39 10.93 -5.99
N VAL A 34 -4.29 11.86 -6.28
CA VAL A 34 -5.41 11.73 -7.25
C VAL A 34 -4.96 11.15 -8.60
N ASN A 35 -3.72 11.43 -9.01
CA ASN A 35 -3.12 11.02 -10.29
C ASN A 35 -2.39 9.67 -10.23
N ALA A 36 -2.19 9.07 -9.05
CA ALA A 36 -1.50 7.79 -8.92
C ALA A 36 -2.38 6.63 -9.41
N ASN A 37 -1.78 5.75 -10.22
CA ASN A 37 -2.38 4.48 -10.63
C ASN A 37 -2.31 3.51 -9.44
N LEU A 38 -3.47 3.12 -8.90
CA LEU A 38 -3.55 2.26 -7.72
C LEU A 38 -3.07 0.83 -8.01
N GLN A 39 -3.27 0.29 -9.22
CA GLN A 39 -2.80 -1.05 -9.56
C GLN A 39 -1.27 -1.11 -9.50
N GLN A 40 -0.60 -0.24 -10.25
CA GLN A 40 0.87 -0.11 -10.22
C GLN A 40 1.44 0.23 -8.84
N GLY A 41 0.63 0.82 -7.95
CA GLY A 41 0.96 1.03 -6.55
C GLY A 41 0.90 -0.26 -5.72
N VAL A 42 -0.16 -1.03 -5.88
CA VAL A 42 -0.33 -2.34 -5.24
C VAL A 42 0.71 -3.34 -5.75
N ASP A 43 0.96 -3.38 -7.06
CA ASP A 43 1.98 -4.24 -7.68
C ASP A 43 3.35 -4.00 -7.02
N ARG A 44 3.74 -2.73 -6.85
CA ARG A 44 5.00 -2.35 -6.17
C ARG A 44 5.02 -2.65 -4.67
N LEU A 45 3.88 -2.56 -3.98
CA LEU A 45 3.77 -2.97 -2.57
C LEU A 45 3.97 -4.48 -2.42
N ILE A 46 3.45 -5.26 -3.38
CA ILE A 46 3.65 -6.72 -3.46
C ILE A 46 5.12 -7.04 -3.76
N ASP A 47 5.72 -6.40 -4.77
CA ASP A 47 7.15 -6.58 -5.10
C ASP A 47 8.06 -6.25 -3.90
N PHE A 48 7.84 -5.09 -3.25
CA PHE A 48 8.62 -4.64 -2.09
C PHE A 48 8.49 -5.59 -0.89
N ALA A 49 7.31 -6.15 -0.64
CA ALA A 49 7.10 -7.16 0.39
C ALA A 49 7.68 -8.54 0.03
N ASN A 50 7.72 -8.91 -1.26
CA ASN A 50 8.46 -10.08 -1.70
C ASN A 50 9.99 -9.90 -1.53
N GLU A 51 10.52 -8.69 -1.72
CA GLU A 51 11.95 -8.40 -1.47
C GLU A 51 12.32 -8.41 0.02
N TYR A 52 11.42 -7.96 0.92
CA TYR A 52 11.69 -7.85 2.37
C TYR A 52 11.25 -9.06 3.21
N ASN A 53 10.06 -9.62 2.94
CA ASN A 53 9.45 -10.69 3.74
C ASN A 53 9.59 -12.08 3.06
N GLY A 54 9.63 -12.12 1.72
CA GLY A 54 10.16 -13.23 0.92
C GLY A 54 9.50 -14.61 0.99
N HIS A 55 8.45 -14.83 1.79
CA HIS A 55 8.05 -16.17 2.21
C HIS A 55 6.55 -16.53 2.18
N ASP A 56 5.62 -15.59 2.01
CA ASP A 56 4.17 -15.87 2.08
C ASP A 56 3.32 -15.21 0.97
N ASN A 57 2.06 -15.64 0.87
CA ASN A 57 1.08 -15.23 -0.11
C ASN A 57 0.52 -13.84 0.21
N ILE A 58 0.96 -12.83 -0.55
CA ILE A 58 0.46 -11.48 -0.39
C ILE A 58 -0.92 -11.33 -1.03
N THR A 59 -1.89 -10.84 -0.26
CA THR A 59 -3.17 -10.32 -0.74
C THR A 59 -3.33 -8.88 -0.29
N ALA A 60 -3.69 -7.99 -1.21
CA ALA A 60 -3.86 -6.56 -0.93
C ALA A 60 -5.10 -5.99 -1.63
N ILE A 61 -5.84 -5.14 -0.94
CA ILE A 61 -6.96 -4.35 -1.48
C ILE A 61 -6.73 -2.89 -1.08
N VAL A 62 -6.63 -2.00 -2.08
CA VAL A 62 -6.47 -0.55 -1.88
C VAL A 62 -7.70 0.19 -2.38
N VAL A 63 -8.35 0.94 -1.49
CA VAL A 63 -9.48 1.82 -1.80
C VAL A 63 -9.09 3.28 -1.51
N ARG A 64 -9.10 4.13 -2.53
CA ARG A 64 -8.89 5.58 -2.39
C ARG A 64 -10.23 6.30 -2.41
N ALA A 65 -10.69 6.73 -1.23
CA ALA A 65 -11.85 7.60 -1.08
C ALA A 65 -11.43 9.05 -1.37
N LYS A 66 -12.03 9.64 -2.41
CA LYS A 66 -11.84 11.05 -2.74
C LYS A 66 -12.85 11.91 -2.00
N MET A 67 -12.41 12.99 -1.35
CA MET A 67 -13.31 13.92 -0.66
C MET A 67 -13.29 15.28 -1.38
N GLY A 68 -14.26 15.46 -2.29
CA GLY A 68 -14.31 16.52 -3.31
C GLY A 68 -14.90 17.85 -2.85
#